data_AF-A0A966YU78-F1
#
_entry.id   AF-A0A966YU78-F1
#
_cell.length_a   1.000
_cell.length_b   1.000
_cell.length_c   1.000
_cell.angle_alpha   90.00
_cell.angle_beta   90.00
_cell.angle_gamma   90.00
#
_symmetry.space_group_name_H-M   'P 1'
#
loop_
_entity.id
_entity.type
_entity.pdbx_description
1 polymer ?
#
loop_
_entity_poly.entity_id
_entity_poly.type
_entity_poly.pdbx_seq_one_letter_code
_entity_poly.pdbx_strand_id
1 'polypeptide(L)'
;LKVAELGAQELEKHVDSLIVVLNEKLFEVMGEDAEFDKAFACADDVLHNAVSGIAEIINEQGLINVDFEDVKTVMSEQGKAMMGTATVSGMDRARLAAEAAVASPLLEGVDLSGARGVLVNITASRSLKLSETREVMAAIRGYAAEDATVIFGTVYDDSLGDALRVTVVATGLNGSQSLQKDQPQLIWRAATGTNDASPTMTTLGDFAPTSPAAAMSRNAAQASSAMGSSPAAPINAAVDYGQFDVPKVFRNSRESVPPSLGADSSPQAKAMLEKGADYYEIPAFLRKQAD
;
A
#
# COMPACT_ATOMS: atom_id res chain seq x y z
N LEU A 1 -17.12 -4.88 21.36
CA LEU A 1 -15.83 -5.24 20.73
C LEU A 1 -16.03 -6.00 19.41
N LYS A 2 -16.63 -7.21 19.39
CA LYS A 2 -16.73 -8.05 18.17
C LYS A 2 -17.31 -7.38 16.90
N VAL A 3 -18.32 -6.51 17.02
CA VAL A 3 -18.87 -5.78 15.87
C VAL A 3 -17.91 -4.69 15.36
N ALA A 4 -17.27 -3.96 16.27
CA ALA A 4 -16.32 -2.90 15.93
C ALA A 4 -15.04 -3.46 15.29
N GLU A 5 -14.53 -4.60 15.79
CA GLU A 5 -13.37 -5.28 15.21
C GLU A 5 -13.64 -5.79 13.79
N LEU A 6 -14.81 -6.41 13.57
CA LEU A 6 -15.22 -6.86 12.24
C LEU A 6 -15.41 -5.68 11.28
N GLY A 7 -16.02 -4.59 11.77
CA GLY A 7 -16.18 -3.35 11.00
C GLY A 7 -14.83 -2.71 10.64
N ALA A 8 -13.90 -2.65 11.59
CA ALA A 8 -12.56 -2.12 11.38
C ALA A 8 -11.77 -2.96 10.36
N GLN A 9 -11.85 -4.29 10.43
CA GLN A 9 -11.21 -5.18 9.46
C GLN A 9 -11.78 -5.03 8.05
N GLU A 10 -13.08 -4.79 7.92
CA GLU A 10 -13.70 -4.57 6.61
C GLU A 10 -13.35 -3.18 6.05
N LEU A 11 -13.29 -2.17 6.92
CA LEU A 11 -12.90 -0.81 6.55
C LEU A 11 -11.43 -0.74 6.13
N GLU A 12 -10.53 -1.45 6.82
CA GLU A 12 -9.09 -1.53 6.51
C GLU A 12 -8.82 -1.99 5.07
N LYS A 13 -9.71 -2.80 4.46
CA LYS A 13 -9.57 -3.24 3.06
C LYS A 13 -9.87 -2.15 2.03
N HIS A 14 -10.54 -1.07 2.44
CA HIS A 14 -11.08 -0.04 1.56
C HIS A 14 -10.47 1.35 1.81
N VAL A 15 -9.58 1.49 2.78
CA VAL A 15 -8.91 2.74 3.12
C VAL A 15 -7.40 2.57 3.06
N ASP A 16 -6.68 3.63 2.70
CA ASP A 16 -5.22 3.63 2.70
C ASP A 16 -4.67 3.61 4.13
N SER A 17 -5.28 4.36 5.05
CA SER A 17 -4.90 4.38 6.46
C SER A 17 -6.12 4.44 7.36
N LEU A 18 -6.12 3.61 8.41
CA LEU A 18 -7.19 3.53 9.40
C LEU A 18 -6.71 4.04 10.77
N ILE A 19 -7.08 5.26 11.13
CA ILE A 19 -6.80 5.81 12.47
C ILE A 19 -7.77 5.20 13.47
N VAL A 20 -7.25 4.50 14.48
CA VAL A 20 -8.05 3.87 15.54
C VAL A 20 -7.90 4.65 16.84
N VAL A 21 -9.01 5.13 17.38
CA VAL A 21 -9.07 5.79 18.70
C VAL A 21 -9.68 4.83 19.71
N LEU A 22 -8.95 4.57 20.79
CA LEU A 22 -9.35 3.65 21.86
C LEU A 22 -10.08 4.42 22.97
N ASN A 23 -11.42 4.37 22.97
CA ASN A 23 -12.21 5.05 24.01
C ASN A 23 -11.89 4.56 25.43
N GLU A 24 -11.47 3.30 25.58
CA GLU A 24 -11.03 2.76 26.88
C GLU A 24 -9.85 3.55 27.46
N LYS A 25 -8.89 3.94 26.62
CA LYS A 25 -7.73 4.75 27.01
C LYS A 25 -8.12 6.18 27.38
N LEU A 26 -9.18 6.72 26.78
CA LEU A 26 -9.71 8.02 27.18
C LEU A 26 -10.30 7.97 28.59
N PHE A 27 -11.04 6.90 28.92
CA PHE A 27 -11.60 6.73 30.27
C PHE A 27 -10.51 6.58 31.34
N GLU A 28 -9.41 5.88 31.03
CA GLU A 28 -8.27 5.75 31.95
C GLU A 28 -7.66 7.13 32.31
N VAL A 29 -7.57 8.03 31.33
CA VAL A 29 -7.03 9.39 31.53
C VAL A 29 -7.99 10.28 32.32
N MET A 30 -9.30 10.12 32.10
CA MET A 30 -10.32 10.96 32.74
C MET A 30 -10.66 10.53 34.17
N GLY A 31 -10.40 9.28 34.53
CA GLY A 31 -10.69 8.71 35.85
C GLY A 31 -12.16 8.27 36.02
N GLU A 32 -12.43 7.54 37.11
CA GLU A 32 -13.73 6.91 37.38
C GLU A 32 -14.88 7.91 37.65
N ASP A 33 -14.56 9.16 38.00
CA ASP A 33 -15.53 10.20 38.33
C ASP A 33 -16.04 10.98 37.10
N ALA A 34 -15.59 10.63 35.88
CA ALA A 34 -15.95 11.33 34.67
C ALA A 34 -17.39 11.05 34.20
N GLU A 35 -18.15 12.11 33.92
CA GLU A 35 -19.48 12.00 33.31
C GLU A 35 -19.39 11.52 31.85
N PHE A 36 -20.35 10.71 31.41
CA PHE A 36 -20.39 10.18 30.05
C PHE A 36 -20.30 11.27 28.97
N ASP A 37 -21.01 12.39 29.15
CA ASP A 37 -21.01 13.49 28.18
C ASP A 37 -19.62 14.11 28.02
N LYS A 38 -18.88 14.26 29.13
CA LYS A 38 -17.50 14.77 29.10
C LYS A 38 -16.55 13.79 28.41
N ALA A 39 -16.80 12.50 28.53
CA ALA A 39 -15.95 11.49 27.92
C ALA A 39 -16.15 11.39 26.41
N PHE A 40 -17.39 11.54 25.93
CA PHE A 40 -17.63 11.69 24.49
C PHE A 40 -17.05 12.99 23.94
N ALA A 41 -17.19 14.10 24.68
CA ALA A 41 -16.54 15.36 24.29
C ALA A 41 -15.01 15.21 24.18
N CYS A 42 -14.38 14.47 25.09
CA CYS A 42 -12.95 14.19 25.01
C CYS A 42 -12.58 13.33 23.79
N ALA A 43 -13.41 12.35 23.42
CA ALA A 43 -13.21 11.58 22.20
C ALA A 43 -13.35 12.45 20.94
N ASP A 44 -14.35 13.34 20.92
CA ASP A 44 -14.55 14.31 19.84
C ASP A 44 -13.35 15.26 19.72
N ASP A 45 -12.78 15.70 20.84
CA ASP A 45 -11.57 16.53 20.87
C ASP A 45 -10.37 15.80 20.26
N VAL A 46 -10.21 14.51 20.53
CA VAL A 46 -9.13 13.70 19.93
C VAL A 46 -9.32 13.55 18.42
N LEU A 47 -10.54 13.26 17.98
CA LEU A 47 -10.86 13.18 16.55
C LEU A 47 -10.68 14.53 15.84
N HIS A 48 -11.08 15.63 16.50
CA HIS A 48 -10.87 16.97 16.01
C HIS A 48 -9.37 17.25 15.85
N ASN A 49 -8.56 16.98 16.88
CA ASN A 49 -7.11 17.18 16.82
C ASN A 49 -6.46 16.31 15.73
N ALA A 50 -6.99 15.11 15.45
CA ALA A 50 -6.49 14.23 14.39
C ALA A 50 -6.69 14.83 13.01
N VAL A 51 -7.91 15.23 12.72
CA VAL A 51 -8.26 15.79 11.41
C VAL A 51 -7.62 17.17 11.24
N SER A 52 -7.70 18.02 12.26
CA SER A 52 -7.07 19.36 12.25
C SER A 52 -5.56 19.25 12.11
N GLY A 53 -4.90 18.33 12.83
CA GLY A 53 -3.44 18.17 12.76
C GLY A 53 -2.94 17.85 11.34
N ILE A 54 -3.65 17.01 10.60
CA ILE A 54 -3.29 16.66 9.21
C ILE A 54 -3.69 17.80 8.26
N ALA A 55 -4.89 18.37 8.42
CA ALA A 55 -5.40 19.41 7.54
C ALA A 55 -4.61 20.72 7.66
N GLU A 56 -4.20 21.10 8.86
CA GLU A 56 -3.41 22.30 9.15
C GLU A 56 -2.02 22.22 8.50
N ILE A 57 -1.36 21.06 8.52
CA ILE A 57 -0.05 20.87 7.88
C ILE A 57 -0.08 21.18 6.38
N ILE A 58 -1.22 20.91 5.72
CA ILE A 58 -1.37 21.06 4.27
C ILE A 58 -1.82 22.47 3.90
N ASN A 59 -2.76 23.04 4.67
CA ASN A 59 -3.44 24.29 4.34
C ASN A 59 -2.78 25.53 4.96
N GLU A 60 -2.21 25.41 6.15
CA GLU A 60 -1.65 26.57 6.86
C GLU A 60 -0.16 26.74 6.58
N GLN A 61 0.24 27.96 6.23
CA GLN A 61 1.62 28.27 5.92
C GLN A 61 2.45 28.44 7.21
N GLY A 62 3.29 27.44 7.49
CA GLY A 62 4.31 27.52 8.53
C GLY A 62 5.69 27.96 8.04
N LEU A 63 6.69 27.81 8.92
CA LEU A 63 8.11 27.95 8.56
C LEU A 63 8.55 26.85 7.60
N ILE A 64 8.05 25.64 7.85
CA ILE A 64 8.34 24.41 7.11
C ILE A 64 6.99 23.86 6.68
N ASN A 65 6.71 24.02 5.39
CA ASN A 65 5.49 23.52 4.78
C ASN A 65 5.74 22.12 4.24
N VAL A 66 4.76 21.26 4.40
CA VAL A 66 4.71 19.93 3.79
C VAL A 66 3.73 20.03 2.63
N ASP A 67 4.02 19.39 1.50
CA ASP A 67 3.07 19.35 0.39
C ASP A 67 2.10 18.16 0.48
N PHE A 68 1.10 18.14 -0.39
CA PHE A 68 0.10 17.08 -0.37
C PHE A 68 0.69 15.71 -0.76
N GLU A 69 1.72 15.67 -1.61
CA GLU A 69 2.31 14.42 -2.08
C GLU A 69 3.14 13.77 -0.97
N ASP A 70 3.82 14.57 -0.16
CA ASP A 70 4.52 14.17 1.06
C ASP A 70 3.55 13.51 2.06
N VAL A 71 2.45 14.20 2.42
CA VAL A 71 1.43 13.65 3.33
C VAL A 71 0.81 12.39 2.76
N LYS A 72 0.46 12.41 1.47
CA LYS A 72 -0.10 11.25 0.77
C LYS A 72 0.86 10.08 0.80
N THR A 73 2.17 10.28 0.63
CA THR A 73 3.16 9.19 0.67
C THR A 73 3.17 8.50 2.03
N VAL A 74 3.18 9.26 3.13
CA VAL A 74 3.16 8.70 4.50
C VAL A 74 1.82 8.05 4.84
N MET A 75 0.71 8.62 4.38
CA MET A 75 -0.64 8.09 4.64
C MET A 75 -1.07 6.97 3.69
N SER A 76 -0.35 6.76 2.57
CA SER A 76 -0.56 5.63 1.66
C SER A 76 -0.02 4.31 2.22
N GLU A 77 0.76 4.37 3.31
CA GLU A 77 1.21 3.18 4.02
C GLU A 77 0.00 2.44 4.62
N GLN A 78 -0.31 1.28 4.03
CA GLN A 78 -1.46 0.48 4.39
C GLN A 78 -1.43 0.04 5.85
N GLY A 79 -2.57 0.21 6.51
CA GLY A 79 -2.85 -0.41 7.79
C GLY A 79 -3.35 0.55 8.85
N LYS A 80 -3.20 0.11 10.09
CA LYS A 80 -3.61 0.89 11.24
C LYS A 80 -2.67 2.06 11.46
N ALA A 81 -3.26 3.18 11.82
CA ALA A 81 -2.59 4.38 12.25
C ALA A 81 -3.07 4.78 13.63
N MET A 82 -2.21 5.48 14.35
CA MET A 82 -2.48 5.95 15.71
C MET A 82 -1.91 7.35 15.90
N MET A 83 -2.43 8.05 16.91
CA MET A 83 -2.13 9.44 17.11
C MET A 83 -1.88 9.75 18.59
N GLY A 84 -0.89 10.59 18.84
CA GLY A 84 -0.66 11.24 20.12
C GLY A 84 -0.55 12.75 19.97
N THR A 85 -1.09 13.49 20.93
CA THR A 85 -0.94 14.95 21.01
C THR A 85 -0.51 15.34 22.41
N ALA A 86 0.36 16.34 22.51
CA ALA A 86 0.67 16.99 23.76
C ALA A 86 0.90 18.49 23.55
N THR A 87 0.47 19.28 24.54
CA THR A 87 0.67 20.73 24.59
C THR A 87 1.46 21.06 25.84
N VAL A 88 2.61 21.70 25.68
CA VAL A 88 3.51 22.07 26.77
C VAL A 88 3.97 23.52 26.60
N SER A 89 4.19 24.21 27.72
CA SER A 89 4.72 25.58 27.76
C SER A 89 6.01 25.65 28.58
N GLY A 90 6.76 26.75 28.47
CA GLY A 90 8.03 26.96 29.18
C GLY A 90 9.28 26.66 28.36
N MET A 91 10.44 26.62 29.03
CA MET A 91 11.76 26.62 28.38
C MET A 91 12.08 25.33 27.61
N ASP A 92 11.71 24.17 28.17
CA ASP A 92 11.94 22.85 27.57
C ASP A 92 10.69 22.31 26.84
N ARG A 93 9.77 23.21 26.46
CA ARG A 93 8.46 22.82 25.90
C ARG A 93 8.56 21.94 24.66
N ALA A 94 9.57 22.14 23.83
CA ALA A 94 9.77 21.40 22.59
C ALA A 94 10.02 19.90 22.85
N ARG A 95 11.06 19.60 23.63
CA ARG A 95 11.41 18.24 24.02
C ARG A 95 10.30 17.57 24.83
N LEU A 96 9.75 18.28 25.83
CA LEU A 96 8.71 17.74 26.70
C LEU A 96 7.41 17.46 25.93
N ALA A 97 7.01 18.33 24.99
CA ALA A 97 5.83 18.08 24.16
C ALA A 97 6.03 16.88 23.22
N ALA A 98 7.22 16.73 22.63
CA ALA A 98 7.52 15.57 21.80
C ALA A 98 7.52 14.26 22.60
N GLU A 99 8.19 14.24 23.76
CA GLU A 99 8.20 13.09 24.67
C GLU A 99 6.78 12.74 25.15
N ALA A 100 5.98 13.74 25.53
CA ALA A 100 4.60 13.53 25.99
C ALA A 100 3.66 13.10 24.85
N ALA A 101 3.85 13.60 23.63
CA ALA A 101 3.05 13.18 22.48
C ALA A 101 3.30 11.72 22.12
N VAL A 102 4.56 11.28 22.19
CA VAL A 102 4.96 9.88 21.98
C VAL A 102 4.48 8.97 23.12
N ALA A 103 4.58 9.44 24.36
CA ALA A 103 4.12 8.72 25.55
C ALA A 103 2.60 8.87 25.80
N SER A 104 1.84 9.30 24.79
CA SER A 104 0.40 9.47 24.93
C SER A 104 -0.27 8.10 25.20
N PRO A 105 -1.22 8.01 26.15
CA PRO A 105 -1.98 6.77 26.41
C PRO A 105 -2.70 6.23 25.18
N LEU A 106 -2.98 7.09 24.20
CA LEU A 106 -3.58 6.73 22.92
C LEU A 106 -2.63 5.98 21.98
N LEU A 107 -1.33 6.01 22.24
CA LEU A 107 -0.28 5.24 21.55
C LEU A 107 0.15 3.98 22.33
N GLU A 108 -0.43 3.73 23.50
CA GLU A 108 -0.04 2.63 24.36
C GLU A 108 -0.39 1.27 23.73
N GLY A 109 0.57 0.35 23.73
CA GLY A 109 0.43 -0.97 23.10
C GLY A 109 0.83 -1.03 21.64
N VAL A 110 1.35 0.06 21.07
CA VAL A 110 1.97 0.06 19.75
C VAL A 110 3.41 0.55 19.79
N ASP A 111 4.29 -0.29 19.26
CA ASP A 111 5.69 0.03 19.06
C ASP A 111 5.83 0.98 17.85
N LEU A 112 6.10 2.25 18.13
CA LEU A 112 6.45 3.28 17.12
C LEU A 112 7.67 2.89 16.27
N SER A 113 8.51 1.97 16.77
CA SER A 113 9.63 1.39 16.02
C SER A 113 9.19 0.48 14.87
N GLY A 114 7.91 0.09 14.82
CA GLY A 114 7.31 -0.63 13.69
C GLY A 114 6.61 0.27 12.68
N ALA A 115 6.51 1.58 12.94
CA ALA A 115 5.85 2.53 12.05
C ALA A 115 6.71 2.79 10.81
N ARG A 116 6.13 2.65 9.62
CA ARG A 116 6.79 2.95 8.34
C ARG A 116 6.72 4.42 7.98
N GLY A 117 5.67 5.09 8.42
CA GLY A 117 5.43 6.50 8.21
C GLY A 117 5.15 7.20 9.53
N VAL A 118 5.73 8.38 9.72
CA VAL A 118 5.45 9.23 10.89
C VAL A 118 5.24 10.66 10.41
N LEU A 119 4.06 11.19 10.66
CA LEU A 119 3.71 12.59 10.42
C LEU A 119 3.74 13.35 11.75
N VAL A 120 4.43 14.49 11.77
CA VAL A 120 4.56 15.34 12.95
C VAL A 120 4.03 16.74 12.63
N ASN A 121 3.00 17.18 13.35
CA ASN A 121 2.57 18.58 13.35
C ASN A 121 3.14 19.30 14.56
N ILE A 122 3.77 20.45 14.34
CA ILE A 122 4.24 21.34 15.41
C ILE A 122 3.45 22.64 15.31
N THR A 123 2.47 22.82 16.18
CA THR A 123 1.72 24.08 16.29
C THR A 123 2.32 24.94 17.40
N ALA A 124 2.70 26.17 17.09
CA ALA A 124 3.19 27.12 18.09
C ALA A 124 2.93 28.56 17.64
N SER A 125 3.08 29.53 18.53
CA SER A 125 3.07 30.93 18.13
C SER A 125 4.30 31.28 17.26
N ARG A 126 4.31 32.50 16.72
CA ARG A 126 5.48 33.03 15.98
C ARG A 126 6.78 33.11 16.79
N SER A 127 6.74 32.77 18.08
CA SER A 127 7.93 32.63 18.94
C SER A 127 8.74 31.35 18.70
N LEU A 128 8.25 30.41 17.86
CA LEU A 128 8.91 29.14 17.58
C LEU A 128 10.32 29.33 17.02
N LYS A 129 11.31 28.73 17.68
CA LYS A 129 12.72 28.75 17.27
C LYS A 129 13.08 27.49 16.50
N LEU A 130 14.03 27.63 15.55
CA LEU A 130 14.57 26.49 14.82
C LEU A 130 15.22 25.42 15.73
N SER A 131 15.77 25.83 16.88
CA SER A 131 16.32 24.90 17.88
C SER A 131 15.24 24.00 18.46
N GLU A 132 14.06 24.55 18.77
CA GLU A 132 12.92 23.81 19.31
C GLU A 132 12.41 22.78 18.30
N THR A 133 12.25 23.18 17.02
CA THR A 133 11.88 22.25 15.96
C THR A 133 12.87 21.09 15.83
N ARG A 134 14.17 21.36 15.93
CA ARG A 134 15.21 20.32 15.87
C ARG A 134 15.13 19.36 17.06
N GLU A 135 14.86 19.87 18.26
CA GLU A 135 14.69 19.04 19.46
C GLU A 135 13.49 18.10 19.34
N VAL A 136 12.33 18.60 18.87
CA VAL A 136 11.15 17.77 18.60
C VAL A 136 11.51 16.64 17.62
N MET A 137 12.18 16.99 16.52
CA MET A 137 12.56 16.01 15.50
C MET A 137 13.55 14.97 16.03
N ALA A 138 14.52 15.39 16.84
CA ALA A 138 15.50 14.48 17.45
C ALA A 138 14.82 13.51 18.43
N ALA A 139 13.87 14.00 19.23
CA ALA A 139 13.10 13.17 20.16
C ALA A 139 12.28 12.11 19.41
N ILE A 140 11.49 12.53 18.40
CA ILE A 140 10.60 11.61 17.66
C ILE A 140 11.39 10.58 16.85
N ARG A 141 12.50 10.99 16.21
CA ARG A 141 13.39 10.04 15.50
C ARG A 141 14.00 8.99 16.42
N GLY A 142 14.15 9.27 17.71
CA GLY A 142 14.62 8.29 18.69
C GLY A 142 13.62 7.16 18.97
N TYR A 143 12.32 7.37 18.68
CA TYR A 143 11.25 6.39 18.89
C TYR A 143 10.75 5.73 17.60
N ALA A 144 10.99 6.36 16.44
CA ALA A 144 10.64 5.82 15.14
C ALA A 144 11.68 4.79 14.63
N ALA A 145 11.29 3.96 13.65
CA ALA A 145 12.21 3.06 12.97
C ALA A 145 13.31 3.83 12.22
N GLU A 146 14.52 3.25 12.09
CA GLU A 146 15.62 3.87 11.33
C GLU A 146 15.27 4.07 9.84
N ASP A 147 14.39 3.22 9.29
CA ASP A 147 13.91 3.26 7.91
C ASP A 147 12.53 3.94 7.75
N ALA A 148 11.98 4.50 8.83
CA ALA A 148 10.69 5.18 8.78
C ALA A 148 10.78 6.51 8.01
N THR A 149 9.78 6.77 7.17
CA THR A 149 9.61 8.07 6.51
C THR A 149 8.99 9.06 7.48
N VAL A 150 9.81 9.98 8.00
CA VAL A 150 9.38 11.00 8.96
C VAL A 150 9.20 12.34 8.26
N ILE A 151 7.96 12.82 8.25
CA ILE A 151 7.56 14.10 7.67
C ILE A 151 7.09 15.00 8.81
N PHE A 152 7.48 16.27 8.76
CA PHE A 152 7.12 17.22 9.79
C PHE A 152 6.71 18.56 9.19
N GLY A 153 5.62 19.10 9.70
CA GLY A 153 5.12 20.44 9.40
C GLY A 153 5.15 21.32 10.63
N THR A 154 5.24 22.61 10.40
CA THR A 154 5.04 23.62 11.44
C THR A 154 3.80 24.43 11.11
N VAL A 155 3.01 24.80 12.11
CA VAL A 155 1.82 25.63 11.95
C VAL A 155 1.88 26.77 12.96
N TYR A 156 1.51 27.98 12.53
CA TYR A 156 1.53 29.15 13.38
C TYR A 156 0.15 29.45 13.94
N ASP A 157 0.01 29.29 15.26
CA ASP A 157 -1.22 29.64 15.98
C ASP A 157 -0.88 30.64 17.10
N ASP A 158 -1.29 31.89 16.89
CA ASP A 158 -1.07 32.98 17.85
C ASP A 158 -1.93 32.82 19.12
N SER A 159 -2.97 31.96 19.10
CA SER A 159 -3.81 31.68 20.28
C SER A 159 -3.10 30.86 21.36
N LEU A 160 -2.06 30.09 20.97
CA LEU A 160 -1.27 29.25 21.89
C LEU A 160 -0.34 30.06 22.80
N GLY A 161 -0.02 31.31 22.47
CA GLY A 161 0.87 32.15 23.26
C GLY A 161 2.27 31.53 23.43
N ASP A 162 2.61 31.10 24.65
CA ASP A 162 3.88 30.43 24.97
C ASP A 162 3.81 28.89 24.95
N ALA A 163 2.66 28.32 24.57
CA ALA A 163 2.52 26.89 24.42
C ALA A 163 3.02 26.41 23.04
N LEU A 164 3.51 25.17 23.03
CA LEU A 164 3.88 24.42 21.84
C LEU A 164 3.10 23.10 21.88
N ARG A 165 2.34 22.83 20.82
CA ARG A 165 1.55 21.61 20.64
C ARG A 165 2.24 20.73 19.60
N VAL A 166 2.55 19.50 19.97
CA VAL A 166 3.06 18.47 19.05
C VAL A 166 1.97 17.44 18.88
N THR A 167 1.64 17.14 17.62
CA THR A 167 0.79 16.03 17.23
C THR A 167 1.61 15.06 16.40
N VAL A 168 1.63 13.80 16.78
CA VAL A 168 2.32 12.72 16.07
C VAL A 168 1.27 11.75 15.56
N VAL A 169 1.32 11.43 14.27
CA VAL A 169 0.51 10.39 13.63
C VAL A 169 1.46 9.34 13.08
N ALA A 170 1.36 8.12 13.59
CA ALA A 170 2.15 6.99 13.13
C ALA A 170 1.28 6.12 12.21
N THR A 171 1.77 5.83 11.01
CA THR A 171 1.11 5.02 9.98
C THR A 171 1.95 3.78 9.64
N GLY A 172 1.29 2.78 9.04
CA GLY A 172 1.96 1.53 8.69
C GLY A 172 2.35 0.67 9.91
N LEU A 173 1.56 0.71 10.99
CA LEU A 173 1.80 -0.02 12.25
C LEU A 173 1.57 -1.54 12.14
N ASN A 174 1.40 -2.05 10.91
CA ASN A 174 1.18 -3.46 10.62
C ASN A 174 2.52 -4.21 10.57
N GLY A 175 3.18 -4.30 11.74
CA GLY A 175 4.53 -4.84 11.92
C GLY A 175 4.63 -6.10 12.77
N SER A 176 3.62 -6.98 12.80
CA SER A 176 3.76 -8.32 13.41
C SER A 176 2.63 -9.32 13.09
N GLN A 177 1.88 -9.14 12.01
CA GLN A 177 1.49 -10.33 11.27
C GLN A 177 2.57 -10.50 10.23
N SER A 178 3.57 -11.29 10.61
CA SER A 178 4.44 -11.92 9.63
C SER A 178 3.55 -12.32 8.45
N LEU A 179 3.79 -11.69 7.30
CA LEU A 179 3.86 -12.47 6.08
C LEU A 179 4.85 -13.56 6.43
N GLN A 180 4.33 -14.65 7.02
CA GLN A 180 4.95 -15.94 7.02
C GLN A 180 5.01 -16.23 5.53
N LYS A 181 6.09 -15.73 4.94
CA LYS A 181 6.49 -15.99 3.58
C LYS A 181 6.53 -17.50 3.61
N ASP A 182 5.50 -18.12 3.03
CA ASP A 182 5.50 -19.54 2.69
C ASP A 182 6.76 -19.71 1.84
N GLN A 183 7.89 -19.95 2.49
CA GLN A 183 9.04 -20.48 1.81
C GLN A 183 8.57 -21.86 1.41
N PRO A 184 8.41 -22.14 0.10
CA PRO A 184 8.05 -23.48 -0.33
C PRO A 184 9.12 -24.40 0.25
N GLN A 185 8.71 -25.31 1.13
CA GLN A 185 9.66 -26.27 1.68
C GLN A 185 10.24 -27.06 0.52
N LEU A 186 11.53 -26.86 0.27
CA LEU A 186 12.29 -27.68 -0.65
C LEU A 186 12.36 -29.08 -0.04
N ILE A 187 11.44 -29.95 -0.46
CA ILE A 187 11.50 -31.37 -0.15
C ILE A 187 12.70 -31.92 -0.93
N TRP A 188 13.84 -32.01 -0.28
CA TRP A 188 14.97 -32.78 -0.79
C TRP A 188 14.53 -34.24 -0.85
N ARG A 189 14.10 -34.71 -2.04
CA ARG A 189 14.02 -36.14 -2.30
C ARG A 189 15.44 -36.69 -2.23
N ALA A 190 15.74 -37.40 -1.16
CA ALA A 190 16.93 -38.24 -1.10
C ALA A 190 16.87 -39.22 -2.27
N ALA A 191 17.81 -39.11 -3.19
CA ALA A 191 18.02 -40.11 -4.22
C ALA A 191 18.39 -41.43 -3.51
N THR A 192 17.46 -42.37 -3.46
CA THR A 192 17.76 -43.76 -3.10
C THR A 192 18.64 -44.31 -4.22
N GLY A 193 19.93 -44.44 -3.96
CA GLY A 193 20.96 -44.74 -4.96
C GLY A 193 20.75 -46.07 -5.69
N THR A 194 20.02 -46.04 -6.80
CA THR A 194 19.87 -47.17 -7.74
C THR A 194 20.36 -46.80 -9.14
N ASN A 195 21.34 -45.89 -9.24
CA ASN A 195 21.77 -45.33 -10.52
C ASN A 195 22.95 -46.08 -11.17
N ASP A 196 23.34 -47.24 -10.65
CA ASP A 196 24.45 -48.05 -11.17
C ASP A 196 23.97 -49.30 -11.94
N ALA A 197 23.05 -49.10 -12.89
CA ALA A 197 22.75 -50.12 -13.90
C ALA A 197 23.17 -49.61 -15.29
N SER A 198 24.24 -50.19 -15.81
CA SER A 198 24.72 -49.98 -17.18
C SER A 198 23.59 -50.24 -18.18
N PRO A 199 23.33 -49.36 -19.16
CA PRO A 199 22.28 -49.59 -20.13
C PRO A 199 22.70 -50.76 -21.04
N THR A 200 21.93 -51.84 -21.00
CA THR A 200 22.03 -52.88 -22.02
C THR A 200 21.33 -52.33 -23.27
N MET A 201 22.08 -52.14 -24.36
CA MET A 201 21.52 -51.67 -25.63
C MET A 201 20.40 -52.61 -26.06
N THR A 202 19.17 -52.09 -26.04
CA THR A 202 18.02 -52.76 -26.67
C THR A 202 17.87 -52.17 -28.07
N THR A 203 17.75 -53.06 -29.04
CA THR A 203 17.80 -52.81 -30.48
C THR A 203 16.70 -51.87 -30.99
N LEU A 204 17.05 -51.13 -32.04
CA LEU A 204 16.28 -50.08 -32.71
C LEU A 204 15.06 -50.64 -33.48
N GLY A 205 14.03 -51.13 -32.78
CA GLY A 205 12.86 -51.75 -33.41
C GLY A 205 11.50 -51.58 -32.73
N ASP A 206 11.42 -51.05 -31.51
CA ASP A 206 10.17 -51.13 -30.71
C ASP A 206 9.62 -49.77 -30.22
N PHE A 207 9.73 -48.75 -31.06
CA PHE A 207 9.04 -47.47 -30.85
C PHE A 207 7.68 -47.47 -31.56
N ALA A 208 6.66 -47.96 -30.85
CA ALA A 208 5.26 -47.61 -31.14
C ALA A 208 4.81 -46.52 -30.15
N PRO A 209 4.41 -45.31 -30.60
CA PRO A 209 3.87 -44.32 -29.69
C PRO A 209 2.43 -44.69 -29.29
N THR A 210 2.24 -45.17 -28.07
CA THR A 210 0.90 -45.27 -27.47
C THR A 210 0.39 -43.88 -27.12
N SER A 211 -0.49 -43.36 -27.97
CA SER A 211 -1.33 -42.18 -27.72
C SER A 211 -2.23 -42.39 -26.48
N PRO A 212 -2.48 -41.35 -25.65
CA PRO A 212 -3.18 -41.46 -24.36
C PRO A 212 -4.70 -41.73 -24.45
N ALA A 213 -5.22 -42.13 -25.61
CA ALA A 213 -6.65 -42.32 -25.85
C ALA A 213 -7.22 -43.69 -25.39
N ALA A 214 -6.40 -44.60 -24.85
CA ALA A 214 -6.83 -45.97 -24.51
C ALA A 214 -7.08 -46.26 -23.01
N ALA A 215 -6.94 -45.26 -22.12
CA ALA A 215 -7.06 -45.46 -20.67
C ALA A 215 -8.48 -45.26 -20.08
N MET A 216 -9.49 -44.96 -20.91
CA MET A 216 -10.89 -44.82 -20.47
C MET A 216 -11.82 -45.78 -21.22
N SER A 217 -11.61 -47.09 -21.07
CA SER A 217 -12.61 -48.07 -21.52
C SER A 217 -12.49 -49.40 -20.76
N ARG A 218 -12.53 -49.33 -19.43
CA ARG A 218 -12.77 -50.50 -18.55
C ARG A 218 -13.47 -50.06 -17.26
N ASN A 219 -14.71 -49.60 -17.38
CA ASN A 219 -15.74 -49.69 -16.32
C ASN A 219 -17.03 -49.01 -16.79
N ALA A 220 -17.93 -49.75 -17.42
CA ALA A 220 -19.38 -49.50 -17.45
C ALA A 220 -20.08 -50.58 -18.30
N ALA A 221 -20.13 -51.80 -17.78
CA ALA A 221 -21.08 -52.82 -18.25
C ALA A 221 -22.12 -53.03 -17.14
N GLN A 222 -23.10 -52.12 -17.05
CA GLN A 222 -24.35 -52.39 -16.36
C GLN A 222 -25.47 -51.44 -16.82
N ALA A 223 -26.63 -52.03 -17.08
CA ALA A 223 -27.96 -51.44 -17.22
C ALA A 223 -28.40 -50.90 -18.60
N SER A 224 -29.52 -51.48 -19.01
CA SER A 224 -30.25 -51.43 -20.26
C SER A 224 -31.32 -50.32 -20.34
N SER A 225 -31.69 -50.01 -21.60
CA SER A 225 -33.02 -49.60 -22.11
C SER A 225 -33.65 -48.27 -21.69
N ALA A 226 -33.77 -47.32 -22.63
CA ALA A 226 -35.05 -46.72 -23.05
C ALA A 226 -34.87 -45.79 -24.27
N MET A 227 -35.89 -45.79 -25.14
CA MET A 227 -36.03 -45.06 -26.42
C MET A 227 -36.26 -43.55 -26.25
N GLY A 228 -35.84 -42.76 -27.26
CA GLY A 228 -36.30 -41.38 -27.47
C GLY A 228 -35.51 -40.64 -28.57
N SER A 229 -36.21 -40.04 -29.52
CA SER A 229 -35.74 -39.60 -30.86
C SER A 229 -35.61 -38.06 -31.04
N SER A 230 -34.55 -37.65 -31.78
CA SER A 230 -34.37 -36.41 -32.63
C SER A 230 -34.08 -35.04 -31.98
N PRO A 231 -33.50 -34.03 -32.71
CA PRO A 231 -32.38 -34.04 -33.67
C PRO A 231 -31.31 -32.90 -33.44
N ALA A 232 -30.35 -32.78 -34.36
CA ALA A 232 -29.03 -32.13 -34.32
C ALA A 232 -28.91 -30.57 -34.31
N ALA A 233 -27.75 -30.07 -33.85
CA ALA A 233 -27.18 -28.73 -34.11
C ALA A 233 -25.62 -28.77 -34.13
N PRO A 234 -24.92 -27.85 -34.83
CA PRO A 234 -23.60 -28.10 -35.42
C PRO A 234 -22.38 -27.80 -34.54
N ILE A 235 -21.27 -28.38 -34.97
CA ILE A 235 -19.92 -28.38 -34.41
C ILE A 235 -19.12 -27.21 -35.01
N ASN A 236 -18.42 -26.40 -34.20
CA ASN A 236 -17.03 -25.92 -34.38
C ASN A 236 -16.72 -24.58 -33.67
N ALA A 237 -15.80 -24.63 -32.71
CA ALA A 237 -14.65 -23.72 -32.60
C ALA A 237 -13.75 -24.28 -31.48
N ALA A 238 -12.71 -25.02 -31.84
CA ALA A 238 -11.68 -25.44 -30.89
C ALA A 238 -10.93 -24.19 -30.42
N VAL A 239 -10.99 -23.89 -29.13
CA VAL A 239 -10.18 -22.84 -28.51
C VAL A 239 -8.75 -23.37 -28.44
N ASP A 240 -7.81 -22.66 -29.09
CA ASP A 240 -6.39 -23.00 -29.05
C ASP A 240 -5.77 -22.53 -27.73
N TYR A 241 -5.32 -23.48 -26.92
CA TYR A 241 -4.72 -23.26 -25.61
C TYR A 241 -3.18 -23.15 -25.66
N GLY A 242 -2.55 -23.27 -26.84
CA GLY A 242 -1.08 -23.25 -26.98
C GLY A 242 -0.44 -21.94 -26.51
N GLN A 243 -1.18 -20.83 -26.50
CA GLN A 243 -0.71 -19.51 -26.04
C GLN A 243 -0.41 -19.41 -24.53
N PHE A 244 -0.84 -20.40 -23.72
CA PHE A 244 -0.59 -20.41 -22.28
C PHE A 244 0.72 -21.08 -21.88
N ASP A 245 1.40 -21.74 -22.82
CA ASP A 245 2.62 -22.53 -22.58
C ASP A 245 3.90 -21.67 -22.52
N VAL A 246 3.78 -20.35 -22.74
CA VAL A 246 4.90 -19.39 -22.67
C VAL A 246 4.74 -18.43 -21.49
N PRO A 247 5.82 -18.08 -20.75
CA PRO A 247 5.76 -17.14 -19.63
C PRO A 247 5.26 -15.75 -20.04
N LYS A 248 4.50 -15.10 -19.15
CA LYS A 248 3.79 -13.83 -19.39
C LYS A 248 4.70 -12.69 -19.90
N VAL A 249 5.97 -12.70 -19.52
CA VAL A 249 6.99 -11.71 -19.93
C VAL A 249 7.29 -11.77 -21.43
N PHE A 250 7.23 -12.96 -22.05
CA PHE A 250 7.47 -13.14 -23.48
C PHE A 250 6.22 -12.91 -24.35
N ARG A 251 5.02 -12.89 -23.75
CA ARG A 251 3.76 -12.64 -24.46
C ARG A 251 3.58 -11.19 -24.88
N ASN A 252 4.21 -10.27 -24.14
CA ASN A 252 4.13 -8.82 -24.36
C ASN A 252 5.47 -8.23 -24.80
N SER A 253 6.18 -8.89 -25.72
CA SER A 253 7.09 -8.15 -26.59
C SER A 253 6.24 -7.24 -27.45
N ARG A 254 6.08 -5.99 -26.98
CA ARG A 254 5.46 -4.88 -27.71
C ARG A 254 6.15 -4.81 -29.06
N GLU A 255 5.51 -5.40 -30.06
CA GLU A 255 5.85 -5.22 -31.46
C GLU A 255 5.97 -3.71 -31.66
N SER A 256 7.18 -3.28 -32.00
CA SER A 256 7.53 -1.88 -32.13
C SER A 256 6.83 -1.32 -33.36
N VAL A 257 5.53 -1.08 -33.26
CA VAL A 257 4.80 -0.25 -34.20
C VAL A 257 5.37 1.15 -34.03
N PRO A 258 6.07 1.71 -35.04
CA PRO A 258 6.60 3.05 -34.94
C PRO A 258 5.42 4.01 -34.71
N PRO A 259 5.54 4.97 -33.77
CA PRO A 259 4.49 5.95 -33.54
C PRO A 259 4.19 6.71 -34.84
N SER A 260 2.96 6.61 -35.33
CA SER A 260 2.48 7.37 -36.50
C SER A 260 1.96 8.74 -36.06
N LEU A 261 2.04 9.74 -36.93
CA LEU A 261 1.37 11.02 -36.70
C LEU A 261 -0.14 10.83 -36.57
N GLY A 262 -0.76 11.40 -35.53
CA GLY A 262 -2.21 11.40 -35.35
C GLY A 262 -2.92 12.31 -36.36
N ALA A 263 -4.25 12.20 -36.46
CA ALA A 263 -5.06 13.01 -37.37
C ALA A 263 -4.85 14.53 -37.15
N ASP A 264 -4.64 14.93 -35.88
CA ASP A 264 -4.48 16.31 -35.39
C ASP A 264 -3.04 16.87 -35.51
N SER A 265 -2.19 16.21 -36.30
CA SER A 265 -0.83 16.69 -36.57
C SER A 265 -0.83 17.83 -37.59
N SER A 266 0.10 18.78 -37.40
CA SER A 266 0.21 19.95 -38.28
C SER A 266 0.50 19.54 -39.74
N PRO A 267 0.06 20.33 -40.74
CA PRO A 267 0.37 20.04 -42.16
C PRO A 267 1.88 20.02 -42.44
N GLN A 268 2.67 20.74 -41.64
CA GLN A 268 4.13 20.75 -41.74
C GLN A 268 4.76 19.43 -41.26
N ALA A 269 4.23 18.82 -40.17
CA ALA A 269 4.67 17.50 -39.73
C ALA A 269 4.38 16.40 -40.77
N LYS A 270 3.21 16.47 -41.41
CA LYS A 270 2.81 15.53 -42.49
C LYS A 270 3.74 15.65 -43.70
N ALA A 271 4.09 16.86 -44.11
CA ALA A 271 5.00 17.11 -45.22
C ALA A 271 6.45 16.65 -44.95
N MET A 272 6.90 16.69 -43.69
CA MET A 272 8.23 16.17 -43.31
C MET A 272 8.26 14.64 -43.32
N LEU A 273 7.19 13.98 -42.88
CA LEU A 273 7.06 12.53 -42.97
C LEU A 273 6.99 12.05 -44.43
N GLU A 274 6.28 12.77 -45.30
CA GLU A 274 6.22 12.48 -46.75
C GLU A 274 7.58 12.64 -47.44
N LYS A 275 8.42 13.56 -46.93
CA LYS A 275 9.82 13.72 -47.36
C LYS A 275 10.78 12.69 -46.77
N GLY A 276 10.28 11.72 -46.00
CA GLY A 276 11.04 10.61 -45.45
C GLY A 276 11.72 10.89 -44.11
N ALA A 277 11.32 11.94 -43.39
CA ALA A 277 11.82 12.19 -42.04
C ALA A 277 11.22 11.18 -41.04
N ASP A 278 12.05 10.66 -40.14
CA ASP A 278 11.59 9.75 -39.11
C ASP A 278 10.68 10.48 -38.11
N TYR A 279 9.75 9.76 -37.47
CA TYR A 279 8.86 10.33 -36.46
C TYR A 279 9.62 11.11 -35.38
N TYR A 280 10.83 10.66 -35.02
CA TYR A 280 11.67 11.29 -34.01
C TYR A 280 12.36 12.59 -34.47
N GLU A 281 12.47 12.83 -35.77
CA GLU A 281 13.07 14.04 -36.35
C GLU A 281 12.09 15.23 -36.42
N ILE A 282 10.79 14.96 -36.30
CA ILE A 282 9.76 16.00 -36.32
C ILE A 282 9.72 16.70 -34.94
N PRO A 283 9.88 18.03 -34.83
CA PRO A 283 9.77 18.73 -33.54
C PRO A 283 8.44 18.48 -32.82
N ALA A 284 8.47 18.31 -31.50
CA ALA A 284 7.31 17.89 -30.70
C ALA A 284 6.08 18.82 -30.85
N PHE A 285 6.30 20.14 -30.97
CA PHE A 285 5.23 21.14 -31.15
C PHE A 285 4.50 21.03 -32.50
N LEU A 286 5.08 20.36 -33.50
CA LEU A 286 4.43 20.10 -34.79
C LEU A 286 3.64 18.79 -34.79
N ARG A 287 3.88 17.90 -33.83
CA ARG A 287 3.25 16.56 -33.74
C ARG A 287 1.82 16.60 -33.20
N LYS A 288 1.46 17.64 -32.45
CA LYS A 288 0.13 17.84 -31.88
C LYS A 288 -0.26 19.31 -32.11
N GLN A 289 -1.29 19.59 -32.92
CA GLN A 289 -1.79 20.96 -33.01
C GLN A 289 -2.22 21.40 -31.60
N ALA A 290 -1.64 22.49 -31.13
CA ALA A 290 -2.16 23.20 -29.99
C ALA A 290 -3.52 23.78 -30.39
N ASP A 291 -4.58 23.40 -29.67
CA ASP A 291 -5.77 24.24 -29.54
C ASP A 291 -5.40 25.55 -28.81
#